data_AF-A0A397C052-F1
#
_entry.id   AF-A0A397C052-F1
#
_cell.length_a   1.000
_cell.length_b   1.000
_cell.length_c   1.000
_cell.angle_alpha   90.00
_cell.angle_beta   90.00
_cell.angle_gamma   90.00
#
_symmetry.space_group_name_H-M   'P 1'
#
loop_
_entity.id
_entity.type
_entity.pdbx_description
1 polymer ?
#
loop_
_entity_poly.entity_id
_entity_poly.type
_entity_poly.pdbx_seq_one_letter_code
_entity_poly.pdbx_strand_id
1 'polypeptide(L)'
;MRVSAPGKVLITGGYLVLEPSFSGAVIAASSRFHTSITVESLEGSDDNDASSASSTAVPVRVFSPQFHQSMHGELSATSFRFAVQNCYVEKTIGICVVALVGLLGATAFEGRIRDMLRRRQTLVITLEADNDFYSQRDQLRSRGLPVSRTALASLPPFLPSLVDESGQAKVAKTGMGSSAALITSLVGALLGFFDAAQLPTKAGPHDTSTQAGVTLVHNLAQIAHSIAQEKGMHMIMGDVNAGSATVSMVRKVLTWQSHDPVGAAALWADLNAQNMAIPALFEQLHALQAQDSALIKTTEQRSVSELLEELSRLPFHEVRPLRYVCVY
;
A
#
# COMPACT_ATOMS: atom_id res chain seq x y z
N MET A 1 -5.21 15.13 14.71
CA MET A 1 -6.00 14.15 13.93
C MET A 1 -5.80 12.76 14.51
N ARG A 2 -6.84 11.90 14.60
CA ARG A 2 -6.67 10.47 14.98
C ARG A 2 -7.57 9.60 14.10
N VAL A 3 -6.97 8.65 13.41
CA VAL A 3 -7.65 7.71 12.50
C VAL A 3 -7.37 6.29 12.94
N SER A 4 -8.29 5.36 12.65
CA SER A 4 -8.12 3.96 13.00
C SER A 4 -8.65 3.00 11.92
N ALA A 5 -7.84 2.01 11.58
CA ALA A 5 -8.19 0.96 10.62
C ALA A 5 -8.41 -0.37 11.37
N PRO A 6 -9.45 -1.16 11.03
CA PRO A 6 -9.68 -2.45 11.66
C PRO A 6 -8.58 -3.45 11.28
N GLY A 7 -8.30 -4.39 12.17
CA GLY A 7 -7.58 -5.62 11.81
C GLY A 7 -8.39 -6.46 10.82
N LYS A 8 -7.74 -7.41 10.16
CA LYS A 8 -8.42 -8.35 9.25
C LYS A 8 -8.02 -9.78 9.57
N VAL A 9 -9.00 -10.65 9.76
CA VAL A 9 -8.79 -12.05 10.13
C VAL A 9 -9.27 -12.94 8.99
N LEU A 10 -8.37 -13.74 8.45
CA LEU A 10 -8.71 -14.84 7.54
C LEU A 10 -9.32 -15.96 8.38
N ILE A 11 -10.63 -16.19 8.25
CA ILE A 11 -11.37 -17.20 9.03
C ILE A 11 -11.47 -18.52 8.26
N THR A 12 -11.52 -18.47 6.93
CA THR A 12 -11.48 -19.66 6.06
C THR A 12 -10.43 -19.49 4.95
N GLY A 13 -10.03 -20.59 4.33
CA GLY A 13 -8.92 -20.64 3.36
C GLY A 13 -7.59 -21.00 4.04
N GLY A 14 -7.03 -20.15 4.89
CA GLY A 14 -5.72 -20.44 5.50
C GLY A 14 -4.60 -20.47 4.45
N TYR A 15 -3.87 -21.58 4.32
CA TYR A 15 -2.83 -21.72 3.27
C TYR A 15 -3.38 -21.95 1.87
N LEU A 16 -4.64 -22.34 1.78
CA LEU A 16 -5.33 -22.55 0.51
C LEU A 16 -5.19 -21.32 -0.38
N VAL A 17 -5.46 -20.11 0.14
CA VAL A 17 -5.40 -18.80 -0.56
C VAL A 17 -4.06 -18.43 -1.24
N LEU A 18 -3.05 -19.30 -1.15
CA LEU A 18 -1.76 -19.16 -1.83
C LEU A 18 -1.78 -19.68 -3.27
N GLU A 19 -2.49 -20.76 -3.56
CA GLU A 19 -2.72 -21.09 -4.97
C GLU A 19 -3.86 -20.18 -5.44
N PRO A 20 -3.76 -19.60 -6.66
CA PRO A 20 -4.80 -18.79 -7.25
C PRO A 20 -6.13 -19.43 -7.00
N SER A 21 -6.42 -20.67 -7.38
CA SER A 21 -7.77 -21.22 -7.29
C SER A 21 -8.55 -21.07 -5.96
N PHE A 22 -7.99 -20.67 -4.79
CA PHE A 22 -8.62 -20.78 -3.45
C PHE A 22 -9.20 -19.50 -2.73
N SER A 23 -10.54 -19.38 -2.55
CA SER A 23 -11.31 -18.24 -1.91
C SER A 23 -11.22 -17.94 -0.38
N GLY A 24 -10.33 -17.06 0.07
CA GLY A 24 -10.26 -16.71 1.50
C GLY A 24 -11.43 -15.86 2.03
N ALA A 25 -12.16 -16.30 3.08
CA ALA A 25 -13.10 -15.42 3.79
C ALA A 25 -12.38 -14.60 4.87
N VAL A 26 -12.42 -13.27 4.73
CA VAL A 26 -11.78 -12.32 5.64
C VAL A 26 -12.85 -11.47 6.35
N ILE A 27 -12.81 -11.42 7.68
CA ILE A 27 -13.66 -10.53 8.48
C ILE A 27 -12.81 -9.39 9.07
N ALA A 28 -13.38 -8.17 9.06
CA ALA A 28 -12.83 -7.03 9.76
C ALA A 28 -12.99 -7.21 11.28
N ALA A 29 -11.89 -7.19 12.02
CA ALA A 29 -11.89 -7.30 13.48
C ALA A 29 -12.43 -6.01 14.12
N SER A 30 -12.98 -6.15 15.34
CA SER A 30 -13.28 -5.00 16.21
C SER A 30 -12.01 -4.27 16.64
N SER A 31 -10.91 -5.01 16.83
CA SER A 31 -9.59 -4.49 17.19
C SER A 31 -9.02 -3.63 16.05
N ARG A 32 -8.44 -2.48 16.38
CA ARG A 32 -8.00 -1.46 15.42
C ARG A 32 -6.54 -1.05 15.64
N PHE A 33 -5.90 -0.65 14.55
CA PHE A 33 -4.65 0.07 14.58
C PHE A 33 -4.96 1.56 14.49
N HIS A 34 -4.40 2.35 15.40
CA HIS A 34 -4.61 3.78 15.53
C HIS A 34 -3.35 4.54 15.11
N THR A 35 -3.53 5.55 14.27
CA THR A 35 -2.52 6.59 14.07
C THR A 35 -3.06 7.92 14.57
N SER A 36 -2.35 8.54 15.49
CA SER A 36 -2.61 9.90 15.98
C SER A 36 -1.54 10.84 15.44
N ILE A 37 -1.95 11.97 14.88
CA ILE A 37 -1.05 13.04 14.43
C ILE A 37 -1.36 14.31 15.23
N THR A 38 -0.33 14.82 15.89
CA THR A 38 -0.31 16.08 16.65
C THR A 38 0.86 16.95 16.19
N VAL A 39 0.87 18.21 16.61
CA VAL A 39 2.00 19.12 16.41
C VAL A 39 2.45 19.63 17.76
N GLU A 40 3.74 19.48 18.05
CA GLU A 40 4.42 20.09 19.19
C GLU A 40 5.06 21.39 18.71
N SER A 41 4.89 22.48 19.46
CA SER A 41 5.62 23.74 19.24
C SER A 41 6.78 23.80 20.21
N LEU A 42 7.97 24.21 19.74
CA LEU A 42 9.11 24.47 20.62
C LEU A 42 8.91 25.80 21.36
N GLU A 43 8.31 25.74 22.56
CA GLU A 43 8.25 26.87 23.49
C GLU A 43 9.61 27.03 24.21
N GLY A 44 10.30 28.13 23.91
CA GLY A 44 11.36 28.70 24.76
C GLY A 44 12.55 27.81 25.10
N SER A 45 13.56 27.75 24.22
CA SER A 45 14.96 27.61 24.64
C SER A 45 15.71 28.85 24.17
N ASP A 46 16.43 29.50 25.09
CA ASP A 46 17.03 30.83 24.91
C ASP A 46 18.02 30.94 23.73
N ASP A 47 18.25 32.18 23.30
CA ASP A 47 19.16 32.55 22.22
C ASP A 47 20.57 31.95 22.37
N ASN A 48 20.98 31.12 21.40
CA ASN A 48 22.24 31.24 20.64
C ASN A 48 22.53 29.99 19.79
N ASP A 49 21.72 29.74 18.75
CA ASP A 49 22.21 28.97 17.60
C ASP A 49 21.76 29.60 16.27
N ALA A 50 22.62 30.49 15.77
CA ALA A 50 22.47 31.21 14.50
C ALA A 50 22.71 30.32 13.26
N SER A 51 22.65 28.98 13.40
CA SER A 51 22.74 28.01 12.31
C SER A 51 21.37 27.57 11.75
N SER A 52 20.26 27.78 12.47
CA SER A 52 18.93 27.22 12.13
C SER A 52 18.16 27.91 10.99
N ALA A 53 18.81 28.79 10.22
CA ALA A 53 18.15 29.72 9.28
C ALA A 53 17.79 29.16 7.89
N SER A 54 18.00 27.86 7.61
CA SER A 54 17.77 27.29 6.27
C SER A 54 17.10 25.90 6.22
N SER A 55 16.49 25.42 7.30
CA SER A 55 15.75 24.14 7.22
C SER A 55 14.52 24.27 6.30
N THR A 56 14.52 23.48 5.23
CA THR A 56 13.39 23.32 4.30
C THR A 56 12.48 22.15 4.65
N ALA A 57 12.74 21.46 5.77
CA ALA A 57 12.00 20.29 6.22
C ALA A 57 11.55 20.39 7.68
N VAL A 58 10.28 20.06 7.90
CA VAL A 58 9.63 19.97 9.21
C VAL A 58 10.14 18.71 9.93
N PRO A 59 10.61 18.81 11.18
CA PRO A 59 10.95 17.63 11.97
C PRO A 59 9.73 16.73 12.18
N VAL A 60 9.92 15.42 12.00
CA VAL A 60 8.89 14.40 12.25
C VAL A 60 9.40 13.44 13.32
N ARG A 61 8.58 13.23 14.36
CA ARG A 61 8.80 12.21 15.39
C ARG A 61 7.73 11.14 15.22
N VAL A 62 8.14 9.88 15.08
CA VAL A 62 7.22 8.74 15.01
C VAL A 62 7.45 7.82 16.19
N PHE A 63 6.43 7.69 17.05
CA PHE A 63 6.48 6.89 18.27
C PHE A 63 5.63 5.63 18.12
N SER A 64 6.17 4.48 18.47
CA SER A 64 5.42 3.22 18.56
C SER A 64 5.69 2.54 19.91
N PRO A 65 4.80 2.72 20.91
CA PRO A 65 5.02 2.21 22.27
C PRO A 65 5.08 0.67 22.31
N GLN A 66 4.34 -0.03 21.45
CA GLN A 66 4.35 -1.49 21.35
C GLN A 66 5.72 -2.06 20.98
N PHE A 67 6.58 -1.29 20.33
CA PHE A 67 7.92 -1.69 19.91
C PHE A 67 9.04 -0.99 20.70
N HIS A 68 8.71 -0.10 21.64
CA HIS A 68 9.65 0.81 22.31
C HIS A 68 10.47 1.68 21.34
N GLN A 69 9.89 2.04 20.19
CA GLN A 69 10.58 2.76 19.12
C GLN A 69 10.18 4.24 19.07
N SER A 70 11.18 5.11 19.05
CA SER A 70 11.07 6.51 18.63
C SER A 70 11.95 6.71 17.40
N MET A 71 11.34 7.07 16.28
CA MET A 71 12.02 7.30 15.00
C MET A 71 11.95 8.78 14.65
N HIS A 72 13.06 9.32 14.14
CA HIS A 72 13.17 10.73 13.75
C HIS A 72 13.32 10.82 12.23
N GLY A 73 12.60 11.76 11.62
CA GLY A 73 12.62 12.00 10.19
C GLY A 73 12.35 13.46 9.85
N GLU A 74 12.35 13.75 8.55
CA GLU A 74 12.24 15.09 7.99
C GLU A 74 11.18 15.09 6.89
N LEU A 75 10.20 16.00 6.97
CA LEU A 75 9.15 16.19 5.98
C LEU A 75 9.36 17.51 5.23
N SER A 76 9.69 17.41 3.95
CA SER A 76 9.75 18.55 3.02
C SER A 76 8.51 18.59 2.12
N ALA A 77 8.38 19.64 1.31
CA ALA A 77 7.28 19.78 0.35
C ALA A 77 7.29 18.73 -0.80
N THR A 78 8.41 18.01 -1.01
CA THR A 78 8.58 17.07 -2.13
C THR A 78 9.03 15.67 -1.72
N SER A 79 9.54 15.51 -0.49
CA SER A 79 10.13 14.26 -0.02
C SER A 79 10.03 14.12 1.49
N PHE A 80 10.14 12.87 1.94
CA PHE A 80 10.24 12.53 3.35
C PHE A 80 11.41 11.55 3.55
N ARG A 81 12.15 11.69 4.66
CA ARG A 81 13.33 10.86 4.98
C ARG A 81 13.29 10.43 6.45
N PHE A 82 13.67 9.19 6.76
CA PHE A 82 13.98 8.78 8.13
C PHE A 82 15.48 8.70 8.40
N ALA A 83 15.86 8.92 9.65
CA ALA A 83 17.21 8.62 10.15
C ALA A 83 17.43 7.11 10.43
N VAL A 84 16.35 6.34 10.60
CA VAL A 84 16.38 4.89 10.85
C VAL A 84 15.36 4.21 9.93
N GLN A 85 15.82 3.28 9.09
CA GLN A 85 14.96 2.62 8.11
C GLN A 85 13.88 1.76 8.78
N ASN A 86 12.62 2.17 8.61
CA ASN A 86 11.45 1.33 8.80
C ASN A 86 10.66 1.34 7.49
N CYS A 87 10.88 0.34 6.64
CA CYS A 87 10.36 0.33 5.28
C CYS A 87 8.83 0.50 5.19
N TYR A 88 8.07 0.02 6.18
CA TYR A 88 6.62 0.19 6.22
C TYR A 88 6.22 1.63 6.49
N VAL A 89 6.82 2.30 7.47
CA VAL A 89 6.47 3.68 7.82
C VAL A 89 7.08 4.66 6.81
N GLU A 90 8.34 4.48 6.44
CA GLU A 90 9.08 5.34 5.52
C GLU A 90 8.44 5.44 4.14
N LYS A 91 8.26 4.28 3.47
CA LYS A 91 7.68 4.23 2.13
C LYS A 91 6.24 4.72 2.13
N THR A 92 5.47 4.43 3.20
CA THR A 92 4.09 4.93 3.34
C THR A 92 4.03 6.45 3.45
N ILE A 93 4.86 7.08 4.30
CA ILE A 93 4.88 8.55 4.41
C ILE A 93 5.36 9.16 3.09
N GLY A 94 6.41 8.63 2.45
CA GLY A 94 6.88 9.11 1.14
C GLY A 94 5.79 9.07 0.06
N ILE A 95 5.02 7.97 -0.01
CA ILE A 95 3.88 7.83 -0.93
C ILE A 95 2.75 8.80 -0.56
N CYS A 96 2.50 9.05 0.73
CA CYS A 96 1.57 10.08 1.16
C CYS A 96 2.01 11.48 0.73
N VAL A 97 3.31 11.82 0.76
CA VAL A 97 3.81 13.12 0.27
C VAL A 97 3.51 13.30 -1.22
N VAL A 98 3.79 12.28 -2.05
CA VAL A 98 3.46 12.32 -3.49
C VAL A 98 1.96 12.50 -3.70
N ALA A 99 1.12 11.76 -2.96
CA ALA A 99 -0.33 11.91 -3.04
C ALA A 99 -0.82 13.29 -2.58
N LEU A 100 -0.27 13.84 -1.49
CA LEU A 100 -0.61 15.17 -0.97
C LEU A 100 -0.28 16.28 -1.96
N VAL A 101 0.89 16.21 -2.62
CA VAL A 101 1.28 17.12 -3.71
C VAL A 101 0.31 17.02 -4.89
N GLY A 102 -0.11 15.81 -5.26
CA GLY A 102 -1.06 15.59 -6.35
C GLY A 102 -2.51 16.03 -6.04
N LEU A 103 -2.97 15.84 -4.79
CA LEU A 103 -4.33 16.14 -4.36
C LEU A 103 -4.54 17.61 -4.00
N LEU A 104 -3.56 18.24 -3.34
CA LEU A 104 -3.65 19.63 -2.89
C LEU A 104 -3.03 20.62 -3.89
N GLY A 105 -2.16 20.13 -4.77
CA GLY A 105 -1.26 20.96 -5.58
C GLY A 105 0.03 21.32 -4.82
N ALA A 106 1.15 21.33 -5.54
CA ALA A 106 2.48 21.54 -4.97
C ALA A 106 2.60 22.84 -4.14
N THR A 107 2.06 23.95 -4.65
CA THR A 107 2.11 25.27 -3.99
C THR A 107 1.31 25.31 -2.68
N ALA A 108 0.16 24.65 -2.63
CA ALA A 108 -0.67 24.59 -1.42
C ALA A 108 -0.01 23.70 -0.35
N PHE A 109 0.53 22.54 -0.74
CA PHE A 109 1.24 21.66 0.18
C PHE A 109 2.54 22.30 0.71
N GLU A 110 3.34 22.92 -0.17
CA GLU A 110 4.52 23.69 0.24
C GLU A 110 4.16 24.84 1.21
N GLY A 111 3.04 25.53 0.96
CA GLY A 111 2.51 26.55 1.86
C GLY A 111 2.22 26.03 3.27
N ARG A 112 1.66 24.81 3.39
CA ARG A 112 1.43 24.15 4.69
C ARG A 112 2.74 23.78 5.40
N ILE A 113 3.70 23.20 4.68
CA ILE A 113 5.04 22.88 5.23
C ILE A 113 5.77 24.15 5.70
N ARG A 114 5.72 25.22 4.90
CA ARG A 114 6.31 26.53 5.25
C ARG A 114 5.63 27.16 6.47
N ASP A 115 4.33 26.97 6.64
CA ASP A 115 3.63 27.46 7.83
C ASP A 115 4.07 26.74 9.11
N MET A 116 4.20 25.41 9.06
CA MET A 116 4.73 24.61 10.18
C MET A 116 6.17 25.01 10.55
N LEU A 117 7.03 25.23 9.55
CA LEU A 117 8.40 25.74 9.75
C LEU A 117 8.41 27.11 10.44
N ARG A 118 7.60 28.07 9.98
CA ARG A 118 7.49 29.40 10.61
C ARG A 118 7.02 29.33 12.06
N ARG A 119 6.15 28.38 12.39
CA ARG A 119 5.65 28.13 13.75
C ARG A 119 6.58 27.28 14.61
N ARG A 120 7.76 26.88 14.10
CA ARG A 120 8.72 25.95 14.75
C ARG A 120 8.04 24.66 15.25
N GLN A 121 7.16 24.12 14.43
CA GLN A 121 6.39 22.92 14.77
C GLN A 121 7.13 21.63 14.40
N THR A 122 7.01 20.64 15.27
CA THR A 122 7.39 19.25 15.03
C THR A 122 6.13 18.42 14.81
N LEU A 123 6.08 17.65 13.73
CA LEU A 123 4.99 16.72 13.45
C LEU A 123 5.18 15.45 14.27
N VAL A 124 4.23 15.12 15.14
CA VAL A 124 4.31 13.93 16.01
C VAL A 124 3.26 12.92 15.59
N ILE A 125 3.73 11.72 15.20
CA ILE A 125 2.92 10.60 14.74
C ILE A 125 3.02 9.48 15.77
N THR A 126 1.91 9.13 16.41
CA THR A 126 1.85 8.04 17.39
C THR A 126 1.11 6.85 16.79
N LEU A 127 1.79 5.70 16.76
CA LEU A 127 1.35 4.44 16.14
C LEU A 127 1.01 3.41 17.21
N GLU A 128 -0.28 3.21 17.47
CA GLU A 128 -0.78 2.36 18.56
C GLU A 128 -1.62 1.21 18.00
N ALA A 129 -1.35 -0.03 18.41
CA ALA A 129 -2.16 -1.20 18.08
C ALA A 129 -2.94 -1.67 19.31
N ASP A 130 -4.23 -1.99 19.13
CA ASP A 130 -4.97 -2.75 20.14
C ASP A 130 -4.23 -4.05 20.49
N ASN A 131 -4.33 -4.45 21.75
CA ASN A 131 -3.55 -5.56 22.32
C ASN A 131 -3.68 -6.86 21.52
N ASP A 132 -4.82 -7.10 20.85
CA ASP A 132 -5.10 -8.30 20.07
C ASP A 132 -4.16 -8.50 18.86
N PHE A 133 -3.54 -7.44 18.32
CA PHE A 133 -2.61 -7.57 17.19
C PHE A 133 -1.33 -8.36 17.53
N TYR A 134 -1.03 -8.50 18.83
CA TYR A 134 0.17 -9.15 19.35
C TYR A 134 -0.17 -10.13 20.48
N SER A 135 0.60 -11.22 20.59
CA SER A 135 0.35 -12.26 21.59
C SER A 135 0.63 -11.75 23.02
N GLN A 136 -0.43 -11.49 23.77
CA GLN A 136 -0.34 -11.06 25.18
C GLN A 136 -0.06 -12.21 26.16
N ARG A 137 0.24 -13.42 25.68
CA ARG A 137 0.43 -14.62 26.53
C ARG A 137 1.51 -14.43 27.60
N ASP A 138 2.61 -13.77 27.23
CA ASP A 138 3.72 -13.54 28.16
C ASP A 138 3.42 -12.37 29.13
N GLN A 139 2.60 -11.39 28.71
CA GLN A 139 2.09 -10.32 29.58
C GLN A 139 1.12 -10.83 30.66
N LEU A 140 0.33 -11.87 30.34
CA LEU A 140 -0.50 -12.55 31.34
C LEU A 140 0.35 -13.37 32.30
N ARG A 141 1.31 -14.16 31.78
CA ARG A 141 2.25 -14.96 32.59
C ARG A 141 3.03 -14.11 33.58
N SER A 142 3.61 -12.98 33.14
CA SER A 142 4.39 -12.09 34.01
C SER A 142 3.55 -11.41 35.10
N ARG A 143 2.22 -11.35 34.93
CA ARG A 143 1.26 -10.84 35.93
C ARG A 143 0.60 -11.95 36.76
N GLY A 144 0.98 -13.21 36.58
CA GLY A 144 0.33 -14.36 37.23
C GLY A 144 -1.13 -14.59 36.80
N LEU A 145 -1.55 -14.02 35.67
CA LEU A 145 -2.93 -14.09 35.20
C LEU A 145 -3.17 -15.33 34.32
N PRO A 146 -4.35 -15.97 34.41
CA PRO A 146 -4.71 -17.12 33.58
C PRO A 146 -4.89 -16.70 32.11
N VAL A 147 -4.49 -17.57 31.17
CA VAL A 147 -4.68 -17.35 29.72
C VAL A 147 -6.15 -17.49 29.36
N SER A 148 -6.91 -16.42 29.55
CA SER A 148 -8.37 -16.35 29.37
C SER A 148 -8.79 -15.02 28.72
N ARG A 149 -9.96 -14.99 28.06
CA ARG A 149 -10.51 -13.77 27.45
C ARG A 149 -10.73 -12.67 28.49
N THR A 150 -11.22 -13.02 29.69
CA THR A 150 -11.46 -12.08 30.78
C THR A 150 -10.16 -11.42 31.27
N ALA A 151 -9.08 -12.21 31.41
CA ALA A 151 -7.78 -11.67 31.79
C ALA A 151 -7.17 -10.79 30.69
N LEU A 152 -7.31 -11.16 29.41
CA LEU A 152 -6.91 -10.32 28.28
C LEU A 152 -7.63 -8.97 28.29
N ALA A 153 -8.94 -8.97 28.53
CA ALA A 153 -9.75 -7.75 28.61
C ALA A 153 -9.42 -6.86 29.83
N SER A 154 -8.74 -7.40 30.85
CA SER A 154 -8.26 -6.64 32.02
C SER A 154 -6.90 -5.97 31.81
N LEU A 155 -6.19 -6.28 30.71
CA LEU A 155 -4.92 -5.64 30.40
C LEU A 155 -5.14 -4.17 29.97
N PRO A 156 -4.26 -3.22 30.38
CA PRO A 156 -4.32 -1.85 29.87
C PRO A 156 -4.25 -1.82 28.33
N PRO A 157 -5.00 -0.93 27.66
CA PRO A 157 -4.94 -0.81 26.20
C PRO A 157 -3.55 -0.33 25.73
N PHE A 158 -3.21 -0.64 24.49
CA PHE A 158 -1.95 -0.24 23.84
C PHE A 158 -0.69 -0.67 24.60
N LEU A 159 -0.74 -1.84 25.26
CA LEU A 159 0.29 -2.29 26.19
C LEU A 159 1.65 -2.46 25.47
N PRO A 160 2.74 -1.79 25.92
CA PRO A 160 4.07 -1.99 25.37
C PRO A 160 4.49 -3.45 25.48
N SER A 161 5.10 -4.02 24.43
CA SER A 161 5.52 -5.43 24.44
C SER A 161 6.59 -5.67 25.51
N LEU A 162 6.67 -6.89 26.06
CA LEU A 162 7.82 -7.28 26.86
C LEU A 162 9.09 -7.22 25.99
N VAL A 163 10.22 -6.87 26.60
CA VAL A 163 11.52 -6.95 25.95
C VAL A 163 12.16 -8.32 26.18
N ASP A 164 13.00 -8.75 25.25
CA ASP A 164 13.92 -9.87 25.46
C ASP A 164 15.21 -9.43 26.17
N GLU A 165 16.14 -10.37 26.36
CA GLU A 165 17.44 -10.14 27.02
C GLU A 165 18.33 -9.12 26.28
N SER A 166 18.07 -8.85 24.99
CA SER A 166 18.77 -7.83 24.20
C SER A 166 18.08 -6.45 24.24
N GLY A 167 16.98 -6.32 24.99
CA GLY A 167 16.17 -5.11 25.05
C GLY A 167 15.22 -4.92 23.86
N GLN A 168 15.12 -5.91 22.94
CA GLN A 168 14.24 -5.81 21.78
C GLN A 168 12.81 -6.25 22.11
N ALA A 169 11.82 -5.61 21.47
CA ALA A 169 10.42 -5.90 21.70
C ALA A 169 10.04 -7.32 21.21
N LYS A 170 9.59 -8.17 22.12
CA LYS A 170 9.16 -9.56 21.85
C LYS A 170 7.77 -9.58 21.22
N VAL A 171 7.68 -9.21 19.94
CA VAL A 171 6.40 -9.03 19.23
C VAL A 171 6.00 -10.25 18.40
N ALA A 172 5.19 -11.13 18.98
CA ALA A 172 4.55 -12.24 18.25
C ALA A 172 3.23 -11.78 17.61
N LYS A 173 3.21 -11.62 16.28
CA LYS A 173 2.03 -11.19 15.50
C LYS A 173 0.93 -12.26 15.51
N THR A 174 -0.33 -11.86 15.65
CA THR A 174 -1.50 -12.78 15.71
C THR A 174 -2.13 -13.11 14.36
N GLY A 175 -1.54 -12.67 13.24
CA GLY A 175 -2.06 -12.88 11.89
C GLY A 175 -3.14 -11.89 11.45
N MET A 176 -3.60 -10.97 12.31
CA MET A 176 -4.68 -10.01 12.01
C MET A 176 -4.33 -8.87 11.01
N GLY A 177 -3.31 -9.05 10.18
CA GLY A 177 -2.91 -8.07 9.17
C GLY A 177 -2.35 -6.76 9.74
N SER A 178 -1.57 -6.81 10.83
CA SER A 178 -1.09 -5.61 11.56
C SER A 178 -0.41 -4.56 10.67
N SER A 179 0.35 -4.98 9.64
CA SER A 179 1.02 -4.04 8.72
C SER A 179 0.04 -3.35 7.76
N ALA A 180 -1.03 -4.02 7.34
CA ALA A 180 -2.08 -3.41 6.53
C ALA A 180 -2.89 -2.40 7.36
N ALA A 181 -3.30 -2.78 8.57
CA ALA A 181 -4.02 -1.89 9.48
C ALA A 181 -3.17 -0.65 9.87
N LEU A 182 -1.88 -0.84 10.18
CA LEU A 182 -0.91 0.24 10.38
C LEU A 182 -0.94 1.22 9.19
N ILE A 183 -0.65 0.73 7.98
CA ILE A 183 -0.54 1.57 6.78
C ILE A 183 -1.85 2.30 6.48
N THR A 184 -3.00 1.61 6.51
CA THR A 184 -4.30 2.24 6.29
C THR A 184 -4.60 3.33 7.33
N SER A 185 -4.27 3.10 8.61
CA SER A 185 -4.46 4.12 9.65
C SER A 185 -3.53 5.33 9.47
N LEU A 186 -2.28 5.10 9.03
CA LEU A 186 -1.26 6.13 8.80
C LEU A 186 -1.60 6.99 7.59
N VAL A 187 -1.96 6.37 6.47
CA VAL A 187 -2.44 7.05 5.24
C VAL A 187 -3.65 7.92 5.56
N GLY A 188 -4.65 7.36 6.24
CA GLY A 188 -5.85 8.12 6.62
C GLY A 188 -5.55 9.27 7.57
N ALA A 189 -4.66 9.07 8.54
CA ALA A 189 -4.27 10.15 9.46
C ALA A 189 -3.52 11.28 8.75
N LEU A 190 -2.62 10.98 7.80
CA LEU A 190 -1.87 11.98 7.02
C LEU A 190 -2.78 12.75 6.07
N LEU A 191 -3.56 12.06 5.22
CA LEU A 191 -4.48 12.74 4.30
C LEU A 191 -5.53 13.56 5.06
N GLY A 192 -6.04 13.06 6.19
CA GLY A 192 -6.98 13.80 7.03
C GLY A 192 -6.34 14.95 7.82
N PHE A 193 -5.06 14.89 8.16
CA PHE A 193 -4.35 15.99 8.86
C PHE A 193 -4.05 17.17 7.94
N PHE A 194 -3.79 16.91 6.66
CA PHE A 194 -3.57 17.95 5.64
C PHE A 194 -4.84 18.30 4.84
N ASP A 195 -6.03 17.95 5.34
CA ASP A 195 -7.36 18.17 4.73
C ASP A 195 -7.50 17.67 3.28
N ALA A 196 -6.68 16.70 2.86
CA ALA A 196 -6.70 16.11 1.53
C ALA A 196 -7.75 15.01 1.36
N ALA A 197 -8.33 14.52 2.46
CA ALA A 197 -9.44 13.56 2.46
C ALA A 197 -10.38 13.81 3.64
N GLN A 198 -11.69 13.85 3.37
CA GLN A 198 -12.71 13.83 4.42
C GLN A 198 -12.96 12.38 4.84
N LEU A 199 -12.90 12.10 6.14
CA LEU A 199 -13.04 10.75 6.69
C LEU A 199 -14.21 10.69 7.67
N PRO A 200 -14.93 9.55 7.73
CA PRO A 200 -16.06 9.40 8.63
C PRO A 200 -15.62 9.48 10.10
N THR A 201 -16.40 10.18 10.91
CA THR A 201 -16.18 10.30 12.36
C THR A 201 -17.33 9.65 13.12
N LYS A 202 -17.12 9.28 14.39
CA LYS A 202 -18.13 8.56 15.22
C LYS A 202 -19.48 9.29 15.37
N ALA A 203 -19.50 10.61 15.15
CA ALA A 203 -20.69 11.46 15.30
C ALA A 203 -21.04 12.24 14.01
N GLY A 204 -20.31 12.01 12.91
CA GLY A 204 -20.49 12.72 11.65
C GLY A 204 -21.35 11.93 10.65
N PRO A 205 -21.82 12.58 9.57
CA PRO A 205 -22.51 11.90 8.49
C PRO A 205 -21.57 10.92 7.77
N HIS A 206 -22.11 9.77 7.40
CA HIS A 206 -21.48 8.81 6.48
C HIS A 206 -22.00 9.08 5.06
N ASP A 207 -21.55 10.18 4.46
CA ASP A 207 -21.97 10.63 3.13
C ASP A 207 -21.00 10.24 2.01
N THR A 208 -21.35 10.61 0.77
CA THR A 208 -20.55 10.37 -0.44
C THR A 208 -19.12 10.94 -0.34
N SER A 209 -18.93 12.07 0.35
CA SER A 209 -17.61 12.69 0.52
C SER A 209 -16.73 11.83 1.44
N THR A 210 -17.26 11.41 2.58
CA THR A 210 -16.55 10.51 3.50
C THR A 210 -16.27 9.13 2.86
N GLN A 211 -17.18 8.64 2.01
CA GLN A 211 -16.98 7.39 1.28
C GLN A 211 -15.90 7.51 0.19
N ALA A 212 -15.81 8.66 -0.50
CA ALA A 212 -14.74 8.95 -1.45
C ALA A 212 -13.37 9.04 -0.73
N GLY A 213 -13.32 9.68 0.43
CA GLY A 213 -12.11 9.73 1.26
C GLY A 213 -11.67 8.36 1.78
N VAL A 214 -12.61 7.51 2.22
CA VAL A 214 -12.32 6.11 2.57
C VAL A 214 -11.79 5.31 1.37
N THR A 215 -12.36 5.50 0.18
CA THR A 215 -11.90 4.84 -1.05
C THR A 215 -10.48 5.28 -1.43
N LEU A 216 -10.19 6.58 -1.33
CA LEU A 216 -8.86 7.14 -1.57
C LEU A 216 -7.82 6.58 -0.59
N VAL A 217 -8.15 6.56 0.72
CA VAL A 217 -7.28 5.97 1.76
C VAL A 217 -7.06 4.48 1.52
N HIS A 218 -8.09 3.72 1.13
CA HIS A 218 -7.95 2.31 0.80
C HIS A 218 -6.97 2.10 -0.36
N ASN A 219 -7.21 2.76 -1.49
CA ASN A 219 -6.40 2.59 -2.70
C ASN A 219 -4.93 2.97 -2.45
N LEU A 220 -4.69 4.12 -1.80
CA LEU A 220 -3.33 4.58 -1.50
C LEU A 220 -2.63 3.68 -0.47
N ALA A 221 -3.35 3.14 0.52
CA ALA A 221 -2.81 2.17 1.47
C ALA A 221 -2.42 0.84 0.81
N GLN A 222 -3.16 0.38 -0.21
CA GLN A 222 -2.81 -0.85 -0.94
C GLN A 222 -1.54 -0.66 -1.79
N ILE A 223 -1.38 0.51 -2.41
CA ILE A 223 -0.15 0.90 -3.13
C ILE A 223 1.04 0.97 -2.16
N ALA A 224 0.87 1.66 -1.03
CA ALA A 224 1.90 1.78 0.00
C ALA A 224 2.28 0.44 0.63
N HIS A 225 1.31 -0.43 0.90
CA HIS A 225 1.55 -1.78 1.42
C HIS A 225 2.32 -2.65 0.43
N SER A 226 1.96 -2.62 -0.85
CA SER A 226 2.66 -3.37 -1.91
C SER A 226 4.13 -2.92 -2.05
N ILE A 227 4.39 -1.61 -2.10
CA ILE A 227 5.74 -1.04 -2.19
C ILE A 227 6.55 -1.30 -0.91
N ALA A 228 5.91 -1.30 0.26
CA ALA A 228 6.54 -1.66 1.53
C ALA A 228 6.90 -3.15 1.62
N GLN A 229 6.10 -4.04 1.03
CA GLN A 229 6.35 -5.49 1.00
C GLN A 229 7.35 -5.94 -0.06
N GLU A 230 7.74 -5.07 -1.01
CA GLU A 230 8.68 -5.37 -2.11
C GLU A 230 8.23 -6.53 -3.02
N LYS A 231 6.94 -6.89 -2.96
CA LYS A 231 6.31 -7.87 -3.85
C LYS A 231 5.97 -7.20 -5.18
N GLY A 232 6.99 -7.02 -6.01
CA GLY A 232 6.87 -6.35 -7.30
C GLY A 232 6.46 -7.29 -8.44
N MET A 233 5.70 -6.74 -9.40
CA MET A 233 5.72 -7.19 -10.78
C MET A 233 6.80 -6.37 -11.50
N HIS A 234 7.77 -7.01 -12.14
CA HIS A 234 8.92 -6.33 -12.73
C HIS A 234 8.67 -6.03 -14.22
N MET A 235 8.20 -4.82 -14.53
CA MET A 235 8.08 -4.35 -15.92
C MET A 235 9.35 -3.62 -16.36
N ILE A 236 9.95 -4.08 -17.46
CA ILE A 236 11.06 -3.41 -18.13
C ILE A 236 10.48 -2.65 -19.32
N MET A 237 10.58 -1.31 -19.30
CA MET A 237 10.20 -0.45 -20.42
C MET A 237 11.45 -0.10 -21.22
N GLY A 238 11.50 -0.51 -22.49
CA GLY A 238 12.56 -0.16 -23.42
C GLY A 238 12.17 1.05 -24.27
N ASP A 239 13.07 2.03 -24.39
CA ASP A 239 12.92 3.13 -25.35
C ASP A 239 13.53 2.77 -26.71
N VAL A 240 12.99 3.34 -27.79
CA VAL A 240 13.50 3.21 -29.16
C VAL A 240 14.06 4.57 -29.60
N ASN A 241 15.39 4.62 -29.70
CA ASN A 241 16.26 5.80 -29.91
C ASN A 241 15.92 6.79 -31.06
N ALA A 242 14.86 6.56 -31.84
CA ALA A 242 14.41 7.42 -32.94
C ALA A 242 12.96 7.93 -32.77
N GLY A 243 12.24 7.52 -31.73
CA GLY A 243 10.80 7.76 -31.58
C GLY A 243 9.96 7.07 -32.67
N SER A 244 8.65 7.29 -32.65
CA SER A 244 7.73 6.76 -33.66
C SER A 244 7.00 7.88 -34.41
N ALA A 245 6.94 7.75 -35.74
CA ALA A 245 6.16 8.66 -36.58
C ALA A 245 4.67 8.28 -36.55
N THR A 246 4.02 8.45 -35.38
CA THR A 246 2.69 7.93 -35.04
C THR A 246 1.64 8.14 -36.14
N VAL A 247 1.53 9.36 -36.68
CA VAL A 247 0.55 9.70 -37.73
C VAL A 247 0.80 8.92 -39.03
N SER A 248 2.07 8.67 -39.38
CA SER A 248 2.45 7.88 -40.56
C SER A 248 2.17 6.38 -40.35
N MET A 249 2.45 5.85 -39.15
CA MET A 249 2.13 4.47 -38.78
C MET A 249 0.62 4.20 -38.79
N VAL A 250 -0.17 5.06 -38.14
CA VAL A 250 -1.65 4.94 -38.13
C VAL A 250 -2.21 5.01 -39.56
N ARG A 251 -1.72 5.94 -40.40
CA ARG A 251 -2.15 6.03 -41.80
C ARG A 251 -1.84 4.75 -42.58
N LYS A 252 -0.65 4.15 -42.41
CA LYS A 252 -0.30 2.87 -43.06
C LYS A 252 -1.21 1.72 -42.64
N VAL A 253 -1.54 1.63 -41.34
CA VAL A 253 -2.48 0.62 -40.81
C VAL A 253 -3.87 0.80 -41.42
N LEU A 254 -4.40 2.02 -41.46
CA LEU A 254 -5.71 2.31 -42.08
C LEU A 254 -5.71 2.02 -43.59
N THR A 255 -4.62 2.34 -44.30
CA THR A 255 -4.48 1.99 -45.73
C THR A 255 -4.42 0.48 -45.93
N TRP A 256 -3.72 -0.29 -45.10
CA TRP A 256 -3.73 -1.75 -45.17
C TRP A 256 -5.15 -2.31 -44.92
N GLN A 257 -5.84 -1.82 -43.88
CA GLN A 257 -7.21 -2.23 -43.55
C GLN A 257 -8.21 -1.96 -44.68
N SER A 258 -8.01 -0.90 -45.48
CA SER A 258 -8.88 -0.62 -46.64
C SER A 258 -8.57 -1.49 -47.87
N HIS A 259 -7.38 -2.12 -47.95
CA HIS A 259 -7.01 -3.00 -49.07
C HIS A 259 -7.42 -4.46 -48.86
N ASP A 260 -7.44 -4.94 -47.61
CA ASP A 260 -8.01 -6.24 -47.24
C ASP A 260 -8.99 -6.09 -46.05
N PRO A 261 -10.23 -5.63 -46.28
CA PRO A 261 -11.19 -5.41 -45.20
C PRO A 261 -11.57 -6.70 -44.45
N VAL A 262 -11.52 -7.86 -45.13
CA VAL A 262 -11.95 -9.14 -44.56
C VAL A 262 -10.85 -9.74 -43.68
N GLY A 263 -9.63 -9.86 -44.21
CA GLY A 263 -8.48 -10.33 -43.44
C GLY A 263 -8.09 -9.37 -42.33
N ALA A 264 -8.18 -8.05 -42.56
CA ALA A 264 -7.92 -7.07 -41.51
C ALA A 264 -8.96 -7.14 -40.38
N ALA A 265 -10.26 -7.30 -40.68
CA ALA A 265 -11.29 -7.47 -39.65
C ALA A 265 -11.09 -8.76 -38.84
N ALA A 266 -10.72 -9.87 -39.50
CA ALA A 266 -10.41 -11.13 -38.82
C ALA A 266 -9.19 -10.99 -37.89
N LEU A 267 -8.10 -10.38 -38.35
CA LEU A 267 -6.91 -10.15 -37.53
C LEU A 267 -7.18 -9.16 -36.38
N TRP A 268 -8.01 -8.13 -36.59
CA TRP A 268 -8.39 -7.20 -35.53
C TRP A 268 -9.25 -7.87 -34.45
N ALA A 269 -10.14 -8.79 -34.85
CA ALA A 269 -10.94 -9.57 -33.93
C ALA A 269 -10.07 -10.54 -33.10
N ASP A 270 -9.09 -11.20 -33.72
CA ASP A 270 -8.12 -12.08 -33.04
C ASP A 270 -7.21 -11.29 -32.08
N LEU A 271 -6.60 -10.20 -32.53
CA LEU A 271 -5.82 -9.30 -31.66
C LEU A 271 -6.65 -8.76 -30.50
N ASN A 272 -7.92 -8.41 -30.72
CA ASN A 272 -8.82 -7.99 -29.65
C ASN A 272 -9.17 -9.16 -28.71
N ALA A 273 -9.37 -10.38 -29.22
CA ALA A 273 -9.61 -11.56 -28.41
C ALA A 273 -8.40 -11.89 -27.52
N GLN A 274 -7.18 -11.81 -28.06
CA GLN A 274 -5.93 -11.99 -27.30
C GLN A 274 -5.73 -10.86 -26.27
N ASN A 275 -5.95 -9.59 -26.66
CA ASN A 275 -5.88 -8.46 -25.75
C ASN A 275 -6.93 -8.53 -24.63
N MET A 276 -8.10 -9.10 -24.89
CA MET A 276 -9.15 -9.33 -23.89
C MET A 276 -8.94 -10.63 -23.10
N ALA A 277 -8.18 -11.60 -23.63
CA ALA A 277 -7.73 -12.77 -22.88
C ALA A 277 -6.78 -12.37 -21.74
N ILE A 278 -6.00 -11.29 -21.86
CA ILE A 278 -5.14 -10.79 -20.77
C ILE A 278 -5.94 -10.33 -19.54
N PRO A 279 -6.89 -9.37 -19.61
CA PRO A 279 -7.73 -9.00 -18.48
C PRO A 279 -8.66 -10.15 -18.08
N ALA A 280 -9.18 -10.96 -19.00
CA ALA A 280 -9.96 -12.15 -18.64
C ALA A 280 -9.11 -13.20 -17.90
N LEU A 281 -7.82 -13.33 -18.21
CA LEU A 281 -6.89 -14.17 -17.45
C LEU A 281 -6.54 -13.56 -16.11
N PHE A 282 -6.42 -12.23 -15.98
CA PHE A 282 -6.27 -11.59 -14.66
C PHE A 282 -7.54 -11.71 -13.81
N GLU A 283 -8.72 -11.56 -14.41
CA GLU A 283 -10.02 -11.82 -13.78
C GLU A 283 -10.18 -13.29 -13.43
N GLN A 284 -9.70 -14.22 -14.26
CA GLN A 284 -9.63 -15.64 -13.91
C GLN A 284 -8.60 -15.91 -12.82
N LEU A 285 -7.42 -15.28 -12.82
CA LEU A 285 -6.43 -15.46 -11.75
C LEU A 285 -6.96 -14.92 -10.42
N HIS A 286 -7.79 -13.87 -10.47
CA HIS A 286 -8.50 -13.26 -9.33
C HIS A 286 -9.75 -14.04 -8.89
N ALA A 287 -10.51 -14.61 -9.83
CA ALA A 287 -11.70 -15.43 -9.57
C ALA A 287 -11.32 -16.85 -9.15
N LEU A 288 -10.21 -17.37 -9.69
CA LEU A 288 -9.44 -18.43 -9.09
C LEU A 288 -9.06 -17.96 -7.68
N GLN A 289 -8.43 -16.79 -7.45
CA GLN A 289 -8.17 -16.25 -6.07
C GLN A 289 -9.40 -16.20 -5.14
N ALA A 290 -10.58 -16.40 -5.71
CA ALA A 290 -11.87 -16.52 -5.08
C ALA A 290 -12.60 -17.90 -5.22
N GLN A 291 -11.96 -19.08 -5.40
CA GLN A 291 -12.67 -20.41 -5.41
C GLN A 291 -12.26 -21.48 -4.35
N ASP A 292 -11.44 -22.49 -4.66
CA ASP A 292 -11.07 -23.72 -3.94
C ASP A 292 -10.59 -23.64 -2.46
N SER A 293 -10.64 -22.48 -1.77
CA SER A 293 -10.61 -22.43 -0.29
C SER A 293 -11.79 -23.20 0.32
N ALA A 294 -12.74 -23.60 -0.52
CA ALA A 294 -13.48 -24.85 -0.42
C ALA A 294 -12.69 -26.10 -0.91
N LEU A 295 -11.73 -26.53 -0.08
CA LEU A 295 -11.08 -27.85 0.01
C LEU A 295 -10.32 -28.53 -1.17
N ILE A 296 -9.07 -28.87 -0.82
CA ILE A 296 -8.21 -29.98 -1.28
C ILE A 296 -8.96 -31.31 -1.61
N LYS A 297 -8.53 -31.91 -2.74
CA LYS A 297 -8.57 -33.33 -3.21
C LYS A 297 -9.60 -33.76 -4.27
N THR A 298 -9.04 -34.47 -5.26
CA THR A 298 -9.64 -35.41 -6.23
C THR A 298 -10.61 -34.85 -7.28
N THR A 299 -10.06 -34.32 -8.38
CA THR A 299 -9.97 -34.98 -9.72
C THR A 299 -9.19 -34.06 -10.66
N GLU A 300 -8.61 -34.58 -11.76
CA GLU A 300 -7.73 -33.87 -12.70
C GLU A 300 -8.21 -32.44 -13.06
N GLN A 301 -7.51 -31.42 -12.56
CA GLN A 301 -7.64 -30.03 -13.01
C GLN A 301 -6.25 -29.42 -13.20
N ARG A 302 -6.15 -28.55 -14.21
CA ARG A 302 -4.90 -27.93 -14.68
C ARG A 302 -4.29 -27.01 -13.62
N SER A 303 -2.99 -27.12 -13.45
CA SER A 303 -2.19 -26.42 -12.46
C SER A 303 -1.82 -24.99 -12.88
N VAL A 304 -1.52 -24.16 -11.88
CA VAL A 304 -0.98 -22.80 -12.06
C VAL A 304 0.32 -22.82 -12.87
N SER A 305 1.14 -23.86 -12.67
CA SER A 305 2.35 -24.13 -13.44
C SER A 305 2.05 -24.35 -14.92
N GLU A 306 1.01 -25.10 -15.29
CA GLU A 306 0.62 -25.31 -16.69
C GLU A 306 0.06 -24.03 -17.34
N LEU A 307 -0.63 -23.17 -16.58
CA LEU A 307 -1.09 -21.86 -17.09
C LEU A 307 0.07 -20.88 -17.28
N LEU A 308 1.06 -20.87 -16.38
CA LEU A 308 2.30 -20.11 -16.56
C LEU A 308 3.14 -20.67 -17.72
N GLU A 309 3.12 -21.99 -17.91
CA GLU A 309 3.80 -22.63 -19.03
C GLU A 309 3.08 -22.34 -20.36
N GLU A 310 1.74 -22.38 -20.43
CA GLU A 310 0.95 -21.92 -21.58
C GLU A 310 1.17 -20.44 -21.87
N LEU A 311 1.20 -19.56 -20.85
CA LEU A 311 1.57 -18.15 -21.01
C LEU A 311 2.98 -17.98 -21.59
N SER A 312 3.94 -18.82 -21.21
CA SER A 312 5.29 -18.81 -21.79
C SER A 312 5.40 -19.45 -23.18
N ARG A 313 4.40 -20.26 -23.56
CA ARG A 313 4.27 -20.93 -24.86
C ARG A 313 3.32 -20.22 -25.83
N LEU A 314 2.63 -19.16 -25.39
CA LEU A 314 1.87 -18.28 -26.28
C LEU A 314 2.80 -17.84 -27.41
N PRO A 315 2.41 -18.02 -28.68
CA PRO A 315 3.25 -17.63 -29.78
C PRO A 315 3.38 -16.11 -29.76
N PHE A 316 4.53 -15.61 -29.30
CA PHE A 316 5.04 -14.39 -29.88
C PHE A 316 5.08 -14.62 -31.38
N HIS A 317 4.21 -13.93 -32.12
CA HIS A 317 4.39 -13.80 -33.55
C HIS A 317 5.78 -13.17 -33.75
N GLU A 318 6.75 -14.01 -34.11
CA GLU A 318 7.99 -13.55 -34.66
C GLU A 318 7.61 -12.78 -35.93
N VAL A 319 7.57 -11.45 -35.80
CA VAL A 319 7.38 -10.53 -36.93
C VAL A 319 8.64 -10.67 -37.76
N ARG A 320 8.65 -11.68 -38.65
CA ARG A 320 9.75 -11.93 -39.57
C ARG A 320 10.08 -10.60 -40.22
N PRO A 321 11.35 -10.13 -40.13
CA PRO A 321 11.70 -8.87 -40.77
C PRO A 321 11.37 -8.99 -42.25
N LEU A 322 10.55 -8.06 -42.75
CA LEU A 322 10.28 -7.92 -44.18
C LEU A 322 11.63 -7.83 -44.88
N ARG A 323 11.99 -8.88 -45.63
CA ARG A 323 13.20 -8.92 -46.46
C ARG A 323 13.07 -7.90 -47.58
N TYR A 324 13.38 -6.65 -47.28
CA TYR A 324 13.73 -5.68 -48.30
C TYR A 324 15.10 -6.07 -48.84
N VAL A 325 15.11 -6.65 -50.03
CA VAL A 325 16.31 -6.78 -50.84
C VAL A 325 16.68 -5.37 -51.29
N CYS A 326 17.73 -4.80 -50.70
CA CYS A 326 18.42 -3.67 -51.32
C CYS A 326 19.09 -4.17 -52.60
N VAL A 327 18.43 -3.92 -53.73
CA VAL A 327 19.13 -3.74 -55.00
C VAL A 327 19.65 -2.30 -55.00
N TYR A 328 20.94 -2.12 -55.28
CA TYR A 328 21.58 -0.81 -55.43
C TYR A 328 21.10 -0.11 -56.70
#